data_AF-A0A654CHB7-F1
#
_entry.id   AF-A0A654CHB7-F1
#
_cell.length_a   1.000
_cell.length_b   1.000
_cell.length_c   1.000
_cell.angle_alpha   90.00
_cell.angle_beta   90.00
_cell.angle_gamma   90.00
#
_symmetry.space_group_name_H-M   'P 1'
#
loop_
_entity.id
_entity.type
_entity.pdbx_description
1 polymer ?
#
loop_
_entity_poly.entity_id
_entity_poly.type
_entity_poly.pdbx_seq_one_letter_code
_entity_poly.pdbx_strand_id
1 'polypeptide(L)'
;MIAVLKTFALAAPAALLALASPAGAQDMPYTPGTYWEVASIDVEDGMEPQYIDFLAGQWRKSQEFAKSKGYITDYHVLTNMNPRDGEPDLYLVTEFERMYDTAEQLRQQREYEAMMKRTERQLMGESGARGKMRTLKGSMLLRELTLSAR
;
A
#
# COMPACT_ATOMS: atom_id res chain seq x y z
N MET A 1 29.88 -60.93 35.61
CA MET A 1 28.84 -60.28 34.79
C MET A 1 28.87 -58.78 35.04
N ILE A 2 28.89 -58.01 33.96
CA ILE A 2 28.72 -56.56 33.84
C ILE A 2 29.90 -55.70 34.34
N ALA A 3 30.82 -55.45 33.40
CA ALA A 3 31.56 -54.21 33.33
C ALA A 3 30.77 -53.21 32.48
N VAL A 4 30.67 -51.95 32.92
CA VAL A 4 31.09 -50.73 32.22
C VAL A 4 30.52 -49.54 33.00
N LEU A 5 31.44 -48.78 33.58
CA LEU A 5 31.26 -47.46 34.14
C LEU A 5 31.40 -46.43 33.00
N LYS A 6 30.41 -45.56 32.78
CA LYS A 6 30.61 -44.28 32.06
C LYS A 6 29.71 -43.19 32.65
N THR A 7 30.27 -42.42 33.56
CA THR A 7 29.88 -41.03 33.81
C THR A 7 30.22 -40.18 32.59
N PHE A 8 29.31 -39.34 32.11
CA PHE A 8 29.65 -38.11 31.41
C PHE A 8 28.56 -37.05 31.60
N ALA A 9 29.03 -35.82 31.71
CA ALA A 9 28.45 -34.71 32.43
C ALA A 9 27.29 -34.00 31.71
N LEU A 10 26.49 -33.33 32.54
CA LEU A 10 25.64 -32.20 32.19
C LEU A 10 26.47 -31.13 31.47
N ALA A 11 26.13 -30.79 30.23
CA ALA A 11 26.70 -29.64 29.52
C ALA A 11 25.58 -28.88 28.78
N ALA A 12 25.51 -27.58 29.07
CA ALA A 12 24.50 -26.63 28.64
C ALA A 12 24.36 -26.54 27.11
N PRO A 13 23.17 -26.20 26.57
CA PRO A 13 23.01 -25.93 25.15
C PRO A 13 23.75 -24.63 24.81
N ALA A 14 24.93 -24.74 24.20
CA ALA A 14 25.65 -23.61 23.65
C ALA A 14 24.83 -23.02 22.50
N ALA A 15 24.35 -21.80 22.72
CA ALA A 15 23.64 -20.98 21.76
C ALA A 15 24.46 -20.83 20.46
N LEU A 16 24.02 -21.48 19.38
CA LEU A 16 24.32 -21.05 18.02
C LEU A 16 23.42 -19.85 17.71
N LEU A 17 23.79 -18.69 18.25
CA LEU A 17 23.38 -17.41 17.67
C LEU A 17 24.05 -17.35 16.29
N ALA A 18 23.36 -17.85 15.28
CA ALA A 18 23.66 -17.49 13.90
C ALA A 18 23.54 -15.97 13.83
N LEU A 19 24.68 -15.28 13.84
CA LEU A 19 24.78 -13.88 13.50
C LEU A 19 24.25 -13.76 12.07
N ALA A 20 22.98 -13.39 11.94
CA ALA A 20 22.45 -12.87 10.69
C ALA A 20 23.17 -11.54 10.46
N SER A 21 24.33 -11.60 9.81
CA SER A 21 24.98 -10.42 9.26
C SER A 21 23.96 -9.69 8.39
N PRO A 22 23.75 -8.37 8.53
CA PRO A 22 22.91 -7.64 7.59
C PRO A 22 23.56 -7.75 6.22
N ALA A 23 22.98 -8.60 5.37
CA ALA A 23 23.42 -8.79 4.00
C ALA A 23 23.17 -7.50 3.21
N GLY A 24 24.24 -6.75 2.92
CA GLY A 24 24.36 -5.92 1.70
C GLY A 24 23.49 -4.67 1.57
N ALA A 25 23.28 -3.88 2.63
CA ALA A 25 22.61 -2.58 2.54
C ALA A 25 23.56 -1.36 2.57
N GLN A 26 24.89 -1.56 2.52
CA GLN A 26 25.87 -0.57 3.02
C GLN A 26 26.70 0.20 1.97
N ASP A 27 26.29 0.34 0.70
CA ASP A 27 27.04 1.19 -0.27
C ASP A 27 26.18 1.98 -1.29
N MET A 28 24.84 1.93 -1.19
CA MET A 28 23.98 2.69 -2.11
C MET A 28 23.72 4.09 -1.55
N PRO A 29 23.80 5.18 -2.35
CA PRO A 29 23.55 6.54 -1.89
C PRO A 29 22.04 6.85 -1.73
N TYR A 30 21.24 5.87 -1.33
CA TYR A 30 19.80 6.01 -1.08
C TYR A 30 19.31 5.00 -0.03
N THR A 31 18.23 5.34 0.64
CA THR A 31 17.45 4.43 1.50
C THR A 31 16.04 4.28 0.93
N PRO A 32 15.46 3.06 0.92
CA PRO A 32 14.07 2.90 0.53
C PRO A 32 13.13 3.58 1.53
N GLY A 33 12.23 4.43 1.04
CA GLY A 33 11.19 5.12 1.80
C GLY A 33 9.83 4.42 1.72
N THR A 34 8.77 5.23 1.72
CA THR A 34 7.37 4.78 1.69
C THR A 34 6.98 4.15 0.35
N TYR A 35 5.83 3.48 0.33
CA TYR A 35 5.21 2.93 -0.87
C TYR A 35 4.14 3.87 -1.40
N TRP A 36 4.01 3.91 -2.72
CA TRP A 36 3.11 4.81 -3.43
C TRP A 36 2.27 3.99 -4.41
N GLU A 37 0.97 3.86 -4.14
CA GLU A 37 0.02 3.32 -5.11
C GLU A 37 -0.55 4.46 -5.95
N VAL A 38 -0.38 4.36 -7.27
CA VAL A 38 -0.80 5.37 -8.24
C VAL A 38 -1.82 4.76 -9.18
N ALA A 39 -3.07 5.23 -9.15
CA ALA A 39 -4.10 4.85 -10.10
C ALA A 39 -4.20 5.90 -11.22
N SER A 40 -4.10 5.45 -12.46
CA SER A 40 -4.18 6.28 -13.67
C SER A 40 -5.61 6.35 -14.18
N ILE A 41 -6.17 7.56 -14.24
CA ILE A 41 -7.59 7.78 -14.55
C ILE A 41 -7.73 8.63 -15.81
N ASP A 42 -8.47 8.09 -16.78
CA ASP A 42 -9.09 8.84 -17.87
C ASP A 42 -10.49 9.23 -17.43
N VAL A 43 -10.88 10.50 -17.54
CA VAL A 43 -12.26 10.92 -17.30
C VAL A 43 -13.00 10.88 -18.62
N GLU A 44 -14.22 10.36 -18.61
CA GLU A 44 -15.03 10.32 -19.83
C GLU A 44 -15.48 11.74 -20.21
N ASP A 45 -15.56 12.03 -21.52
CA ASP A 45 -15.92 13.35 -22.04
C ASP A 45 -17.17 13.94 -21.37
N GLY A 46 -17.03 15.13 -20.76
CA GLY A 46 -18.13 15.85 -20.12
C GLY A 46 -18.51 15.33 -18.74
N MET A 47 -17.77 14.37 -18.17
CA MET A 47 -18.00 13.78 -16.85
C MET A 47 -17.08 14.34 -15.76
N GLU A 48 -16.25 15.32 -16.08
CA GLU A 48 -15.30 15.94 -15.15
C GLU A 48 -15.98 16.49 -13.89
N PRO A 49 -17.08 17.27 -13.97
CA PRO A 49 -17.72 17.79 -12.76
C PRO A 49 -18.19 16.67 -11.82
N GLN A 50 -18.83 15.63 -12.37
CA GLN A 50 -19.37 14.50 -11.60
C GLN A 50 -18.24 13.66 -10.99
N TYR A 51 -17.15 13.49 -11.72
CA TYR A 51 -16.00 12.76 -11.22
C TYR A 51 -15.27 13.52 -10.12
N ILE A 52 -15.09 14.85 -10.27
CA ILE A 52 -14.53 15.70 -9.21
C ILE A 52 -15.44 15.73 -7.97
N ASP A 53 -16.76 15.80 -8.12
CA ASP A 53 -17.71 15.72 -7.01
C ASP A 53 -17.58 14.39 -6.25
N PHE A 54 -17.43 13.28 -6.98
CA PHE A 54 -17.13 11.98 -6.39
C PHE A 54 -15.81 11.99 -5.61
N LEU A 55 -14.75 12.60 -6.17
CA LEU A 55 -13.44 12.70 -5.52
C LEU A 55 -13.51 13.53 -4.23
N ALA A 56 -14.12 14.72 -4.29
CA ALA A 56 -14.28 15.60 -3.13
C ALA A 56 -15.20 15.02 -2.04
N GLY A 57 -16.15 14.18 -2.45
CA GLY A 57 -17.11 13.50 -1.61
C GLY A 57 -16.61 12.17 -1.06
N GLN A 58 -17.03 11.08 -1.70
CA GLN A 58 -16.85 9.72 -1.21
C GLN A 58 -15.37 9.32 -1.15
N TRP A 59 -14.61 9.55 -2.22
CA TRP A 59 -13.22 9.12 -2.29
C TRP A 59 -12.36 9.78 -1.21
N ARG A 60 -12.42 11.12 -1.08
CA ARG A 60 -11.70 11.85 -0.03
C ARG A 60 -12.04 11.34 1.37
N LYS A 61 -13.32 11.09 1.65
CA LYS A 61 -13.75 10.52 2.96
C LYS A 61 -13.11 9.17 3.23
N SER A 62 -12.97 8.32 2.22
CA SER A 62 -12.28 7.04 2.32
C SER A 62 -10.79 7.20 2.64
N GLN A 63 -10.11 8.13 1.96
CA GLN A 63 -8.69 8.41 2.21
C GLN A 63 -8.47 9.00 3.61
N GLU A 64 -9.28 9.98 4.02
CA GLU A 64 -9.22 10.57 5.37
C GLU A 64 -9.46 9.53 6.47
N PHE A 65 -10.40 8.61 6.26
CA PHE A 65 -10.59 7.50 7.18
C PHE A 65 -9.35 6.61 7.27
N ALA A 66 -8.78 6.18 6.13
CA ALA A 66 -7.57 5.36 6.11
C ALA A 66 -6.39 6.08 6.81
N LYS A 67 -6.25 7.39 6.57
CA LYS A 67 -5.21 8.23 7.21
C LYS A 67 -5.43 8.33 8.72
N SER A 68 -6.66 8.55 9.17
CA SER A 68 -7.01 8.59 10.60
C SER A 68 -6.72 7.28 11.36
N LYS A 69 -6.67 6.16 10.63
CA LYS A 69 -6.35 4.83 11.15
C LYS A 69 -4.86 4.48 11.06
N GLY A 70 -4.06 5.33 10.41
CA GLY A 70 -2.65 5.04 10.12
C GLY A 70 -2.47 3.94 9.08
N TYR A 71 -3.47 3.70 8.22
CA TYR A 71 -3.36 2.74 7.10
C TYR A 71 -2.65 3.35 5.90
N ILE A 72 -2.70 4.68 5.78
CA ILE A 72 -1.98 5.46 4.78
C ILE A 72 -1.36 6.66 5.50
N THR A 73 -0.23 7.13 4.98
CA THR A 73 0.46 8.32 5.49
C THR A 73 -0.08 9.58 4.83
N ASP A 74 -0.30 9.53 3.51
CA ASP A 74 -0.92 10.63 2.78
C ASP A 74 -1.65 10.18 1.50
N TYR A 75 -2.34 11.12 0.86
CA TYR A 75 -2.95 10.90 -0.46
C TYR A 75 -2.97 12.19 -1.29
N HIS A 76 -2.93 12.03 -2.61
CA HIS A 76 -2.93 13.17 -3.55
C HIS A 76 -3.83 12.92 -4.76
N VAL A 77 -4.36 14.00 -5.31
CA VAL A 77 -5.00 14.03 -6.63
C VAL A 77 -4.13 14.93 -7.50
N LEU A 78 -3.51 14.36 -8.53
CA LEU A 78 -2.64 15.08 -9.45
C LEU A 78 -3.31 15.11 -10.82
N THR A 79 -3.35 16.27 -11.46
CA THR A 79 -3.80 16.40 -12.85
C THR A 79 -2.62 16.42 -13.80
N ASN A 80 -2.74 15.72 -14.92
CA ASN A 80 -1.79 15.82 -16.01
C ASN A 80 -2.08 17.10 -16.80
N MET A 81 -1.32 18.16 -16.52
CA MET A 81 -1.52 19.45 -17.19
C MET A 81 -1.03 19.48 -18.64
N ASN A 82 -0.26 18.48 -19.08
CA ASN A 82 0.28 18.40 -20.44
C ASN A 82 0.27 16.95 -20.94
N PRO A 83 -0.91 16.33 -21.10
CA PRO A 83 -1.01 14.93 -21.44
C PRO A 83 -0.56 14.69 -22.88
N ARG A 84 0.18 13.59 -23.10
CA ARG A 84 0.36 13.01 -24.43
C ARG A 84 -0.86 12.17 -24.80
N ASP A 85 -1.00 11.88 -26.09
CA ASP A 85 -2.06 10.99 -26.56
C ASP A 85 -2.01 9.64 -25.83
N GLY A 86 -3.16 9.22 -25.30
CA GLY A 86 -3.31 8.00 -24.50
C GLY A 86 -2.83 8.08 -23.04
N GLU A 87 -2.27 9.19 -22.56
CA GLU A 87 -2.00 9.38 -21.13
C GLU A 87 -3.30 9.65 -20.32
N PRO A 88 -3.32 9.37 -19.01
CA PRO A 88 -4.46 9.70 -18.15
C PRO A 88 -4.54 11.21 -17.86
N ASP A 89 -5.76 11.70 -17.61
CA ASP A 89 -6.04 13.07 -17.14
C ASP A 89 -5.62 13.29 -15.69
N LEU A 90 -5.78 12.26 -14.85
CA LEU A 90 -5.61 12.34 -13.41
C LEU A 90 -4.85 11.12 -12.87
N TYR A 91 -4.08 11.36 -11.81
CA TYR A 91 -3.47 10.34 -10.98
C TYR A 91 -4.00 10.44 -9.56
N LEU A 92 -4.52 9.32 -9.04
CA LEU A 92 -4.88 9.19 -7.63
C LEU A 92 -3.75 8.46 -6.91
N VAL A 93 -3.14 9.13 -5.94
CA VAL A 93 -1.95 8.64 -5.24
C VAL A 93 -2.30 8.35 -3.79
N THR A 94 -1.87 7.19 -3.30
CA THR A 94 -1.94 6.81 -1.89
C THR A 94 -0.55 6.42 -1.41
N GLU A 95 -0.09 7.05 -0.33
CA GLU A 95 1.22 6.78 0.29
C GLU A 95 1.05 5.95 1.56
N PHE A 96 1.89 4.94 1.78
CA PHE A 96 1.83 4.11 2.99
C PHE A 96 3.21 3.54 3.36
N GLU A 97 3.43 3.34 4.65
CA GLU A 97 4.77 2.96 5.16
C GLU A 97 5.15 1.50 4.88
N ARG A 98 4.16 0.60 4.78
CA ARG A 98 4.40 -0.84 4.75
C ARG A 98 3.30 -1.62 4.04
N MET A 99 3.69 -2.72 3.41
CA MET A 99 2.74 -3.71 2.92
C MET A 99 2.04 -4.39 4.09
N TYR A 100 0.72 -4.53 3.98
CA TYR A 100 -0.11 -5.21 4.97
C TYR A 100 -0.24 -6.69 4.62
N ASP A 101 -0.12 -7.55 5.62
CA ASP A 101 -0.43 -8.97 5.43
C ASP A 101 -1.94 -9.20 5.24
N THR A 102 -2.32 -10.42 4.86
CA THR A 102 -3.71 -10.77 4.60
C THR A 102 -4.63 -10.54 5.82
N ALA A 103 -4.17 -10.80 7.03
CA ALA A 103 -5.00 -10.63 8.24
C ALA A 103 -5.24 -9.14 8.52
N GLU A 104 -4.22 -8.31 8.30
CA GLU A 104 -4.33 -6.86 8.38
C GLU A 104 -5.24 -6.29 7.29
N GLN A 105 -5.07 -6.72 6.03
CA GLN A 105 -5.93 -6.31 4.92
C GLN A 105 -7.41 -6.61 5.19
N LEU A 106 -7.73 -7.83 5.66
CA LEU A 106 -9.08 -8.21 6.03
C LEU A 106 -9.64 -7.39 7.20
N ARG A 107 -8.78 -6.99 8.15
CA ARG A 107 -9.19 -6.09 9.25
C ARG A 107 -9.51 -4.70 8.71
N GLN A 108 -8.63 -4.11 7.91
CA GLN A 108 -8.83 -2.80 7.31
C GLN A 108 -10.12 -2.77 6.47
N GLN A 109 -10.33 -3.81 5.66
CA GLN A 109 -11.53 -3.99 4.86
C GLN A 109 -12.79 -3.97 5.73
N ARG A 110 -12.85 -4.76 6.81
CA ARG A 110 -14.03 -4.78 7.71
C ARG A 110 -14.29 -3.42 8.35
N GLU A 111 -13.24 -2.71 8.75
CA GLU A 111 -13.38 -1.37 9.32
C GLU A 111 -13.90 -0.37 8.28
N TYR A 112 -13.42 -0.47 7.05
CA TYR A 112 -13.90 0.35 5.94
C TYR A 112 -15.36 0.05 5.57
N GLU A 113 -15.75 -1.23 5.50
CA GLU A 113 -17.14 -1.65 5.30
C GLU A 113 -18.07 -1.11 6.40
N ALA A 114 -17.63 -1.19 7.66
CA ALA A 114 -18.37 -0.66 8.80
C ALA A 114 -18.53 0.87 8.71
N MET A 115 -17.48 1.59 8.29
CA MET A 115 -17.52 3.04 8.09
C MET A 115 -18.48 3.41 6.95
N MET A 116 -18.36 2.74 5.80
CA MET A 116 -19.16 3.02 4.61
C MET A 116 -20.60 2.50 4.71
N LYS A 117 -20.87 1.58 5.64
CA LYS A 117 -22.14 0.83 5.72
C LYS A 117 -22.46 0.16 4.39
N ARG A 118 -21.44 -0.45 3.79
CA ARG A 118 -21.48 -1.17 2.51
C ARG A 118 -20.64 -2.42 2.62
N THR A 119 -21.04 -3.47 1.93
CA THR A 119 -20.19 -4.65 1.73
C THR A 119 -19.19 -4.40 0.62
N GLU A 120 -18.09 -5.15 0.60
CA GLU A 120 -17.11 -5.13 -0.50
C GLU A 120 -17.79 -5.32 -1.86
N ARG A 121 -18.73 -6.26 -1.97
CA ARG A 121 -19.48 -6.48 -3.22
C ARG A 121 -20.22 -5.24 -3.69
N GLN A 122 -20.84 -4.49 -2.77
CA GLN A 122 -21.51 -3.24 -3.10
C GLN A 122 -20.49 -2.18 -3.55
N LEU A 123 -19.37 -2.06 -2.84
CA LEU A 123 -18.30 -1.11 -3.17
C LEU A 123 -17.66 -1.41 -4.54
N MET A 124 -17.47 -2.69 -4.88
CA MET A 124 -17.01 -3.12 -6.20
C MET A 124 -18.05 -2.78 -7.28
N GLY A 125 -19.33 -3.02 -7.02
CA GLY A 125 -20.43 -2.64 -7.93
C GLY A 125 -20.51 -1.14 -8.16
N GLU A 126 -20.38 -0.34 -7.10
CA GLU A 126 -20.29 1.12 -7.17
C GLU A 126 -19.06 1.55 -7.99
N SER A 127 -17.92 0.87 -7.83
CA SER A 127 -16.73 1.11 -8.65
C SER A 127 -16.95 0.82 -10.13
N GLY A 128 -17.59 -0.30 -10.45
CA GLY A 128 -17.96 -0.64 -11.83
C GLY A 128 -18.93 0.39 -12.44
N ALA A 129 -19.88 0.89 -11.66
CA ALA A 129 -20.80 1.93 -12.11
C ALA A 129 -20.10 3.26 -12.45
N ARG A 130 -18.95 3.56 -11.82
CA ARG A 130 -18.11 4.72 -12.17
C ARG A 130 -17.42 4.58 -13.53
N GLY A 131 -17.48 3.42 -14.18
CA GLY A 131 -17.06 3.25 -15.58
C GLY A 131 -17.79 4.19 -16.56
N LYS A 132 -18.93 4.77 -16.15
CA LYS A 132 -19.62 5.82 -16.92
C LYS A 132 -18.99 7.22 -16.79
N MET A 133 -18.14 7.42 -15.78
CA MET A 133 -17.50 8.71 -15.49
C MET A 133 -16.01 8.67 -15.79
N ARG A 134 -15.40 7.48 -15.77
CA ARG A 134 -13.97 7.32 -15.96
C ARG A 134 -13.58 5.94 -16.49
N THR A 135 -12.44 5.89 -17.14
CA THR A 135 -11.69 4.67 -17.43
C THR A 135 -10.47 4.57 -16.50
N LEU A 136 -10.29 3.40 -15.85
CA LEU A 136 -9.07 3.09 -15.10
C LEU A 136 -8.03 2.54 -16.08
N LYS A 137 -7.03 3.36 -16.45
CA LYS A 137 -6.00 2.98 -17.44
C LYS A 137 -4.97 2.00 -16.88
N GLY A 138 -4.89 1.89 -15.56
CA GLY A 138 -3.99 0.98 -14.85
C GLY A 138 -3.60 1.51 -13.48
N SER A 139 -2.71 0.79 -12.80
CA SER A 139 -2.10 1.23 -11.57
C SER A 139 -0.61 0.90 -11.54
N MET A 140 0.13 1.65 -10.71
CA MET A 140 1.54 1.42 -10.42
C MET A 140 1.71 1.33 -8.90
N LEU A 141 2.56 0.39 -8.48
CA LEU A 141 3.09 0.38 -7.12
C LEU A 141 4.55 0.80 -7.19
N LEU A 142 4.86 1.94 -6.58
CA LEU A 142 6.19 2.52 -6.54
C LEU A 142 6.72 2.47 -5.10
N ARG A 143 8.04 2.56 -4.96
CA ARG A 143 8.71 2.73 -3.66
C ARG A 143 9.61 3.93 -3.74
N GLU A 144 9.47 4.85 -2.79
CA GLU A 144 10.29 6.04 -2.69
C GLU A 144 11.77 5.65 -2.49
N LEU A 145 12.68 6.38 -3.14
CA LEU A 145 14.10 6.31 -2.87
C LEU A 145 14.54 7.64 -2.26
N THR A 146 14.80 7.65 -0.96
CA THR A 146 15.34 8.83 -0.27
C THR A 146 16.84 8.89 -0.52
N LEU A 147 17.29 9.89 -1.26
CA LEU A 147 18.71 10.05 -1.59
C LEU A 147 19.46 10.62 -0.39
N SER A 148 20.63 10.04 -0.10
CA SER A 148 21.53 10.61 0.90
C SER A 148 22.31 11.77 0.28
N ALA A 149 22.33 12.93 0.93
CA ALA A 149 23.29 13.98 0.59
C ALA A 149 24.71 13.42 0.84
N ARG A 150 25.59 13.54 -0.15
CA ARG A 150 27.02 13.25 0.02
C ARG A 150 27.71 14.41 0.73
#